data_AF-A0A7V4IZI4-F1
#
_entry.id   AF-A0A7V4IZI4-F1
#
_cell.length_a   1.000
_cell.length_b   1.000
_cell.length_c   1.000
_cell.angle_alpha   90.00
_cell.angle_beta   90.00
_cell.angle_gamma   90.00
#
_symmetry.space_group_name_H-M   'P 1'
#
loop_
_entity.id
_entity.type
_entity.pdbx_description
1 polymer ?
#
loop_
_entity_poly.entity_id
_entity_poly.type
_entity_poly.pdbx_seq_one_letter_code
_entity_poly.pdbx_strand_id
1 'polypeptide(L)'
;MNIYIKLTKEFNAGRTRAILSGGQAVVLHRLAIMSKDGDWVIREDRETVDHILKVLESHGAIYRFGAPMDIRWLAGGWSCHFEFKDGLLRVRTDFMSRPPRVDNERLVSLWEEAESKEIPFLDAVTLIETKKTNREKDYAVIGELTQKLKNISDILLYSRSAKKLKKISQEYPHETAKLIKYRPLLSLCGGNIEDIETALDRERRNFMHANEERLLRYMNASSEWEKQWPDVLLEIKGMSLIAAHKIIVKRAEGILPFQVLERKE
;
A
#
# COMPACT_ATOMS: atom_id res chain seq x y z
N MET A 1 15.00 7.56 17.57
CA MET A 1 13.67 7.70 16.93
C MET A 1 13.69 6.95 15.60
N ASN A 2 12.66 6.17 15.26
CA ASN A 2 12.59 5.45 13.98
C ASN A 2 12.63 6.47 12.82
N ILE A 3 13.54 6.29 11.84
CA ILE A 3 13.72 7.20 10.69
C ILE A 3 12.43 7.37 9.89
N TYR A 4 11.60 6.34 9.77
CA TYR A 4 10.33 6.42 9.04
C TYR A 4 9.27 7.26 9.77
N ILE A 5 9.31 7.27 11.10
CA ILE A 5 8.48 8.19 11.90
C ILE A 5 9.00 9.62 11.75
N LYS A 6 10.33 9.82 11.76
CA LYS A 6 10.95 11.13 11.54
C LYS A 6 10.54 11.71 10.18
N LEU A 7 10.69 10.93 9.10
CA LEU A 7 10.28 11.30 7.76
C LEU A 7 8.78 11.62 7.67
N THR A 8 7.93 10.81 8.32
CA THR A 8 6.47 11.07 8.35
C THR A 8 6.17 12.44 8.96
N LYS A 9 6.87 12.83 10.04
CA LYS A 9 6.73 14.16 10.65
C LYS A 9 7.21 15.27 9.71
N GLU A 10 8.31 15.07 9.01
CA GLU A 10 8.84 16.05 8.04
C GLU A 10 7.93 16.21 6.81
N PHE A 11 7.42 15.11 6.26
CA PHE A 11 6.44 15.14 5.17
C PHE A 11 5.16 15.87 5.60
N ASN A 12 4.74 15.72 6.86
CA ASN A 12 3.53 16.33 7.39
C ASN A 12 3.76 17.70 8.08
N ALA A 13 4.95 18.30 7.94
CA ALA A 13 5.24 19.60 8.53
C ALA A 13 4.30 20.67 7.96
N GLY A 14 3.46 21.27 8.82
CA GLY A 14 2.51 22.33 8.47
C GLY A 14 1.15 21.85 7.96
N ARG A 15 1.03 20.63 7.42
CA ARG A 15 -0.26 19.96 7.11
C ARG A 15 -0.05 18.47 6.84
N THR A 16 -1.11 17.68 6.94
CA THR A 16 -1.08 16.25 6.61
C THR A 16 -0.98 16.01 5.11
N ARG A 17 0.11 15.38 4.66
CA ARG A 17 0.43 15.08 3.26
C ARG A 17 0.66 13.59 2.99
N ALA A 18 1.08 12.85 4.00
CA ALA A 18 1.49 11.46 3.89
C ALA A 18 0.96 10.63 5.07
N ILE A 19 0.45 9.44 4.77
CA ILE A 19 0.01 8.43 5.74
C ILE A 19 0.93 7.23 5.61
N LEU A 20 1.59 6.84 6.70
CA LEU A 20 2.51 5.70 6.70
C LEU A 20 1.76 4.37 6.49
N SER A 21 2.31 3.50 5.66
CA SER A 21 1.66 2.30 5.14
C SER A 21 2.58 1.06 5.25
N GLY A 22 2.17 -0.04 4.63
CA GLY A 22 3.00 -1.21 4.36
C GLY A 22 3.62 -1.83 5.62
N GLY A 23 4.91 -2.13 5.55
CA GLY A 23 5.61 -2.79 6.66
C GLY A 23 5.74 -1.94 7.92
N GLN A 24 5.90 -0.62 7.77
CA GLN A 24 5.99 0.28 8.93
C GLN A 24 4.66 0.43 9.65
N ALA A 25 3.53 0.44 8.93
CA ALA A 25 2.21 0.42 9.56
C ALA A 25 2.02 -0.86 10.40
N VAL A 26 2.51 -2.02 9.94
CA VAL A 26 2.49 -3.28 10.73
C VAL A 26 3.30 -3.14 12.03
N VAL A 27 4.44 -2.44 11.99
CA VAL A 27 5.24 -2.12 13.19
C VAL A 27 4.45 -1.22 14.15
N LEU A 28 3.76 -0.19 13.64
CA LEU A 28 2.94 0.71 14.46
C LEU A 28 1.70 0.02 15.06
N HIS A 29 1.15 -1.00 14.39
CA HIS A 29 0.14 -1.91 14.96
C HIS A 29 0.71 -2.90 15.98
N ARG A 30 2.03 -2.86 16.25
CA ARG A 30 2.77 -3.73 17.18
C ARG A 30 2.72 -5.21 16.79
N LEU A 31 2.74 -5.50 15.49
CA LEU A 31 2.75 -6.86 14.95
C LEU A 31 4.12 -7.26 14.38
N ALA A 32 5.04 -6.31 14.26
CA ALA A 32 6.42 -6.55 13.86
C ALA A 32 7.35 -5.61 14.63
N ILE A 33 8.61 -6.01 14.80
CA ILE A 33 9.63 -5.20 15.47
C ILE A 33 10.21 -4.16 14.50
N MET A 34 10.40 -4.55 13.23
CA MET A 34 11.04 -3.70 12.22
C MET A 34 10.49 -3.96 10.81
N SER A 35 10.63 -2.96 9.95
CA SER A 35 10.48 -3.07 8.49
C SER A 35 11.64 -2.38 7.80
N LYS A 36 12.04 -2.91 6.63
CA LYS A 36 13.21 -2.46 5.87
C LYS A 36 12.94 -1.19 5.09
N ASP A 37 11.72 -1.05 4.60
CA ASP A 37 11.28 0.03 3.71
C ASP A 37 10.19 0.85 4.42
N GLY A 38 10.04 2.10 3.99
CA GLY A 38 8.92 2.98 4.35
C GLY A 38 8.00 3.13 3.14
N ASP A 39 6.72 2.86 3.35
CA ASP A 39 5.68 3.03 2.34
C ASP A 39 4.76 4.18 2.78
N TRP A 40 4.38 5.10 1.90
CA TRP A 40 3.42 6.16 2.20
C TRP A 40 2.32 6.25 1.16
N VAL A 41 1.10 6.48 1.65
CA VAL A 41 0.00 7.01 0.85
C VAL A 41 0.08 8.54 0.90
N ILE A 42 0.14 9.21 -0.24
CA ILE A 42 0.29 10.68 -0.32
C ILE A 42 -0.89 11.34 -1.02
N ARG A 43 -1.15 12.63 -0.72
CA ARG A 43 -2.19 13.40 -1.40
C ARG A 43 -1.84 13.64 -2.87
N GLU A 44 -2.85 13.60 -3.74
CA GLU A 44 -2.73 13.83 -5.18
C GLU A 44 -2.74 15.32 -5.54
N ASP A 45 -1.81 16.08 -4.99
CA ASP A 45 -1.70 17.51 -5.27
C ASP A 45 -0.23 17.96 -5.41
N ARG A 46 -0.04 19.08 -6.12
CA ARG A 46 1.29 19.55 -6.52
C ARG A 46 2.12 20.01 -5.33
N GLU A 47 1.46 20.67 -4.38
CA GLU A 47 2.11 21.15 -3.17
C GLU A 47 2.68 19.97 -2.36
N THR A 48 1.91 18.88 -2.26
CA THR A 48 2.34 17.67 -1.57
C THR A 48 3.57 17.06 -2.22
N VAL A 49 3.53 16.87 -3.54
CA VAL A 49 4.65 16.31 -4.30
C VAL A 49 5.90 17.18 -4.16
N ASP A 50 5.77 18.50 -4.35
CA ASP A 50 6.89 19.43 -4.27
C ASP A 50 7.50 19.46 -2.85
N HIS A 51 6.66 19.40 -1.81
CA HIS A 51 7.12 19.35 -0.41
C HIS A 51 7.89 18.06 -0.13
N ILE A 52 7.35 16.90 -0.50
CA ILE A 52 8.00 15.61 -0.26
C ILE A 52 9.33 15.51 -1.03
N LEU A 53 9.39 15.99 -2.28
CA LEU A 53 10.65 16.05 -3.04
C LEU A 53 11.71 16.88 -2.34
N LYS A 54 11.34 18.06 -1.80
CA LYS A 54 12.28 18.91 -1.05
C LYS A 54 12.79 18.23 0.22
N VAL A 55 11.91 17.57 0.96
CA VAL A 55 12.32 16.79 2.15
C VAL A 55 13.29 15.69 1.72
N LEU A 56 12.94 14.88 0.72
CA LEU A 56 13.82 13.81 0.20
C LEU A 56 15.17 14.36 -0.32
N GLU A 57 15.18 15.49 -1.01
CA GLU A 57 16.40 16.15 -1.48
C GLU A 57 17.31 16.56 -0.32
N SER A 58 16.74 17.06 0.78
CA SER A 58 17.50 17.43 1.98
C SER A 58 18.19 16.23 2.66
N HIS A 59 17.70 15.01 2.42
CA HIS A 59 18.32 13.75 2.84
C HIS A 59 19.27 13.16 1.78
N GLY A 60 19.48 13.84 0.66
CA GLY A 60 20.32 13.36 -0.43
C GLY A 60 19.72 12.16 -1.16
N ALA A 61 18.39 12.06 -1.23
CA ALA A 61 17.73 10.95 -1.89
C ALA A 61 17.92 10.95 -3.40
N ILE A 62 17.98 9.74 -3.94
CA ILE A 62 18.04 9.45 -5.37
C ILE A 62 16.88 8.56 -5.76
N TYR A 63 16.50 8.62 -7.03
CA TYR A 63 15.51 7.71 -7.58
C TYR A 63 16.03 6.28 -7.66
N ARG A 64 15.13 5.34 -7.43
CA ARG A 64 15.25 3.96 -7.93
C ARG A 64 14.30 3.78 -9.11
N PHE A 65 14.40 2.64 -9.79
CA PHE A 65 13.45 2.29 -10.84
C PHE A 65 12.01 2.37 -10.32
N GLY A 66 11.16 3.08 -11.06
CA GLY A 66 9.79 3.40 -10.69
C GLY A 66 9.20 4.49 -11.60
N ALA A 67 7.95 4.87 -11.34
CA ALA A 67 7.36 6.03 -11.98
C ALA A 67 7.92 7.33 -11.38
N PRO A 68 7.87 8.46 -12.12
CA PRO A 68 8.11 9.77 -11.53
C PRO A 68 7.12 10.04 -10.39
N MET A 69 7.55 10.74 -9.33
CA MET A 69 6.60 11.26 -8.34
C MET A 69 5.86 12.48 -8.92
N ASP A 70 4.94 12.23 -9.84
CA ASP A 70 4.13 13.22 -10.55
C ASP A 70 2.68 12.75 -10.54
N ILE A 71 1.76 13.68 -10.31
CA ILE A 71 0.33 13.42 -10.08
C ILE A 71 -0.29 12.58 -11.19
N ARG A 72 0.17 12.75 -12.44
CA ARG A 72 -0.38 12.04 -13.60
C ARG A 72 -0.19 10.53 -13.48
N TRP A 73 0.97 10.07 -13.01
CA TRP A 73 1.24 8.66 -12.79
C TRP A 73 0.71 8.18 -11.43
N LEU A 74 0.80 9.00 -10.38
CA LEU A 74 0.24 8.66 -9.07
C LEU A 74 -1.27 8.37 -9.17
N ALA A 75 -2.01 9.22 -9.89
CA ALA A 75 -3.43 9.04 -10.15
C ALA A 75 -3.74 7.76 -10.97
N GLY A 76 -2.77 7.24 -11.72
CA GLY A 76 -2.87 5.96 -12.41
C GLY A 76 -2.54 4.74 -11.56
N GLY A 77 -2.27 4.92 -10.26
CA GLY A 77 -1.91 3.83 -9.34
C GLY A 77 -0.43 3.41 -9.41
N TRP A 78 0.41 4.18 -10.09
CA TRP A 78 1.86 3.94 -10.09
C TRP A 78 2.48 4.29 -8.73
N SER A 79 3.57 3.59 -8.39
CA SER A 79 4.42 3.93 -7.26
C SER A 79 5.74 4.57 -7.72
N CYS A 80 6.26 5.47 -6.89
CA CYS A 80 7.58 6.06 -7.05
C CYS A 80 8.49 5.62 -5.90
N HIS A 81 9.78 5.50 -6.20
CA HIS A 81 10.73 4.82 -5.36
C HIS A 81 12.02 5.63 -5.22
N PHE A 82 12.46 5.84 -3.98
CA PHE A 82 13.69 6.56 -3.68
C PHE A 82 14.51 5.82 -2.63
N GLU A 83 15.77 6.21 -2.53
CA GLU A 83 16.64 5.80 -1.45
C GLU A 83 17.70 6.83 -1.11
N PHE A 84 18.18 6.78 0.12
CA PHE A 84 19.31 7.57 0.61
C PHE A 84 20.04 6.83 1.74
N LYS A 85 21.11 7.44 2.26
CA LYS A 85 21.84 6.94 3.43
C LYS A 85 21.59 7.85 4.64
N ASP A 86 21.27 7.24 5.77
CA ASP A 86 21.23 7.89 7.08
C ASP A 86 22.25 7.20 8.00
N GLY A 87 23.46 7.77 8.08
CA GLY A 87 24.62 7.09 8.67
C GLY A 87 24.97 5.79 7.93
N LEU A 88 24.90 4.66 8.63
CA LEU A 88 25.13 3.33 8.06
C LEU A 88 23.86 2.70 7.44
N LEU A 89 22.69 3.31 7.65
CA LEU A 89 21.42 2.77 7.19
C LEU A 89 21.14 3.18 5.75
N ARG A 90 20.81 2.22 4.89
CA ARG A 90 20.16 2.48 3.60
C ARG A 90 18.67 2.63 3.84
N VAL A 91 18.14 3.83 3.65
CA VAL A 91 16.72 4.15 3.82
C VAL A 91 16.04 4.06 2.46
N ARG A 92 14.91 3.36 2.39
CA ARG A 92 14.13 3.16 1.17
C ARG A 92 12.74 3.70 1.36
N THR A 93 12.27 4.49 0.40
CA THR A 93 10.99 5.18 0.50
C THR A 93 10.16 4.96 -0.76
N ASP A 94 8.96 4.42 -0.56
CA ASP A 94 8.02 4.10 -1.62
C ASP A 94 6.74 4.92 -1.41
N PHE A 95 6.27 5.59 -2.45
CA PHE A 95 5.07 6.42 -2.37
C PHE A 95 4.06 6.01 -3.43
N MET A 96 2.79 6.13 -3.07
CA MET A 96 1.63 5.93 -3.92
C MET A 96 0.53 6.88 -3.46
N SER A 97 -0.45 7.19 -4.30
CA SER A 97 -1.64 7.92 -3.87
C SER A 97 -2.90 7.07 -3.84
N ARG A 98 -2.93 6.01 -4.66
CA ARG A 98 -4.04 5.06 -4.77
C ARG A 98 -3.60 3.66 -4.37
N PRO A 99 -3.56 3.35 -3.05
CA PRO A 99 -3.26 2.00 -2.60
C PRO A 99 -4.26 0.99 -3.17
N PRO A 100 -3.82 -0.24 -3.51
CA PRO A 100 -4.68 -1.22 -4.15
C PRO A 100 -5.83 -1.63 -3.21
N ARG A 101 -7.04 -1.79 -3.76
CA ARG A 101 -8.26 -2.22 -3.05
C ARG A 101 -8.77 -1.24 -1.99
N VAL A 102 -8.36 0.02 -2.10
CA VAL A 102 -8.93 1.12 -1.32
C VAL A 102 -9.65 2.03 -2.31
N ASP A 103 -10.97 2.11 -2.19
CA ASP A 103 -11.77 3.00 -3.03
C ASP A 103 -11.65 4.47 -2.60
N ASN A 104 -12.20 5.36 -3.43
CA ASN A 104 -12.13 6.79 -3.19
C ASN A 104 -12.87 7.23 -1.92
N GLU A 105 -13.98 6.58 -1.57
CA GLU A 105 -14.74 6.91 -0.36
C GLU A 105 -13.91 6.62 0.89
N ARG A 106 -13.28 5.44 0.94
CA ARG A 106 -12.36 5.08 2.02
C ARG A 106 -11.13 5.99 2.04
N LEU A 107 -10.58 6.37 0.88
CA LEU A 107 -9.46 7.31 0.82
C LEU A 107 -9.81 8.68 1.41
N VAL A 108 -11.01 9.21 1.15
CA VAL A 108 -11.47 10.47 1.76
C VAL A 108 -11.52 10.34 3.28
N SER A 109 -12.16 9.29 3.81
CA SER A 109 -12.21 9.06 5.26
C SER A 109 -10.82 8.89 5.89
N LEU A 110 -9.90 8.18 5.22
CA LEU A 110 -8.52 8.02 5.68
C LEU A 110 -7.81 9.35 5.87
N TRP A 111 -8.01 10.29 4.95
CA TRP A 111 -7.42 11.62 5.04
C TRP A 111 -8.03 12.44 6.18
N GLU A 112 -9.35 12.39 6.37
CA GLU A 112 -10.01 13.06 7.50
C GLU A 112 -9.51 12.52 8.85
N GLU A 113 -9.43 11.19 8.99
CA GLU A 113 -8.89 10.54 10.19
C GLU A 113 -7.40 10.85 10.43
N ALA A 114 -6.64 11.14 9.38
CA ALA A 114 -5.22 11.42 9.46
C ALA A 114 -4.93 12.83 10.00
N GLU A 115 -5.80 13.81 9.75
CA GLU A 115 -5.60 15.21 10.19
C GLU A 115 -5.51 15.35 11.72
N SER A 116 -6.11 14.44 12.48
CA SER A 116 -6.07 14.46 13.94
C SER A 116 -4.93 13.64 14.55
N LYS A 117 -4.04 13.04 13.74
CA LYS A 117 -2.99 12.13 14.21
C LYS A 117 -1.61 12.77 14.08
N GLU A 118 -0.83 12.75 15.16
CA GLU A 118 0.57 13.22 15.13
C GLU A 118 1.43 12.41 14.14
N ILE A 119 1.21 11.10 14.09
CA ILE A 119 1.86 10.17 13.16
C ILE A 119 0.74 9.39 12.48
N PRO A 120 0.23 9.85 11.33
CA PRO A 120 -0.81 9.13 10.61
C PRO A 120 -0.23 7.86 9.97
N PHE A 121 -0.92 6.75 10.18
CA PHE A 121 -0.65 5.47 9.53
C PHE A 121 -1.96 4.75 9.22
N LEU A 122 -1.92 3.82 8.25
CA LEU A 122 -3.11 3.06 7.86
C LEU A 122 -3.71 2.31 9.05
N ASP A 123 -5.03 2.43 9.21
CA ASP A 123 -5.79 1.63 10.17
C ASP A 123 -5.74 0.13 9.80
N ALA A 124 -6.22 -0.71 10.70
CA ALA A 124 -6.12 -2.16 10.54
C ALA A 124 -6.90 -2.69 9.32
N VAL A 125 -8.09 -2.15 9.02
CA VAL A 125 -8.93 -2.62 7.91
C VAL A 125 -8.29 -2.25 6.58
N THR A 126 -7.90 -0.98 6.42
CA THR A 126 -7.23 -0.55 5.19
C THR A 126 -5.88 -1.27 5.00
N LEU A 127 -5.14 -1.49 6.08
CA LEU A 127 -3.88 -2.25 6.01
C LEU A 127 -4.12 -3.71 5.61
N ILE A 128 -5.21 -4.35 6.07
CA ILE A 128 -5.59 -5.69 5.61
C ILE A 128 -5.83 -5.71 4.10
N GLU A 129 -6.58 -4.75 3.56
CA GLU A 129 -6.87 -4.68 2.12
C GLU A 129 -5.61 -4.55 1.27
N THR A 130 -4.71 -3.65 1.66
CA THR A 130 -3.44 -3.44 0.96
C THR A 130 -2.46 -4.62 1.11
N LYS A 131 -2.63 -5.43 2.16
CA LYS A 131 -1.84 -6.64 2.43
C LYS A 131 -2.30 -7.90 1.72
N LYS A 132 -3.42 -7.86 0.96
CA LYS A 132 -3.84 -8.96 0.06
C LYS A 132 -2.91 -9.05 -1.17
N THR A 133 -1.63 -9.36 -0.92
CA THR A 133 -0.57 -9.45 -1.91
C THR A 133 -0.31 -10.90 -2.30
N ASN A 134 0.70 -11.13 -3.14
CA ASN A 134 1.23 -12.47 -3.44
C ASN A 134 2.30 -12.95 -2.44
N ARG A 135 2.52 -12.26 -1.33
CA ARG A 135 3.48 -12.66 -0.29
C ARG A 135 2.77 -13.45 0.78
N GLU A 136 3.14 -14.72 0.95
CA GLU A 136 2.48 -15.59 1.94
C GLU A 136 2.48 -15.02 3.36
N LYS A 137 3.60 -14.42 3.77
CA LYS A 137 3.74 -13.81 5.11
C LYS A 137 2.74 -12.67 5.38
N ASP A 138 2.22 -12.00 4.35
CA ASP A 138 1.25 -10.92 4.55
C ASP A 138 -0.10 -11.48 5.03
N TYR A 139 -0.44 -12.74 4.71
CA TYR A 139 -1.67 -13.37 5.20
C TYR A 139 -1.63 -13.74 6.69
N ALA A 140 -0.44 -14.04 7.22
CA ALA A 140 -0.26 -14.15 8.67
C ALA A 140 -0.50 -12.80 9.34
N VAL A 141 0.03 -11.71 8.76
CA VAL A 141 -0.21 -10.34 9.25
C VAL A 141 -1.70 -9.98 9.19
N ILE A 142 -2.42 -10.33 8.12
CA ILE A 142 -3.88 -10.12 8.02
C ILE A 142 -4.62 -10.84 9.16
N GLY A 143 -4.24 -12.09 9.46
CA GLY A 143 -4.80 -12.85 10.58
C GLY A 143 -4.64 -12.14 11.92
N GLU A 144 -3.45 -11.61 12.18
CA GLU A 144 -3.12 -10.86 13.40
C GLU A 144 -3.80 -9.49 13.48
N LEU A 145 -3.86 -8.74 12.36
CA LEU A 145 -4.60 -7.48 12.29
C LEU A 145 -6.08 -7.71 12.61
N THR A 146 -6.66 -8.81 12.15
CA THR A 146 -8.06 -9.16 12.43
C THR A 146 -8.32 -9.43 13.93
N GLN A 147 -7.30 -9.79 14.72
CA GLN A 147 -7.47 -9.93 16.17
C GLN A 147 -7.67 -8.59 16.88
N LYS A 148 -7.28 -7.48 16.27
CA LYS A 148 -7.42 -6.12 16.81
C LYS A 148 -8.73 -5.45 16.43
N LEU A 149 -9.47 -6.03 15.48
CA LEU A 149 -10.76 -5.50 15.04
C LEU A 149 -11.82 -5.71 16.13
N LYS A 150 -12.72 -4.73 16.25
CA LYS A 150 -13.82 -4.74 17.22
C LYS A 150 -15.19 -4.90 16.57
N ASN A 151 -15.32 -4.42 15.33
CA ASN A 151 -16.56 -4.53 14.57
C ASN A 151 -16.73 -5.99 14.11
N ILE A 152 -17.90 -6.58 14.40
CA ILE A 152 -18.20 -7.98 14.08
C ILE A 152 -18.19 -8.23 12.56
N SER A 153 -18.72 -7.29 11.78
CA SER A 153 -18.75 -7.37 10.32
C SER A 153 -17.34 -7.41 9.75
N ASP A 154 -16.43 -6.56 10.24
CA ASP A 154 -15.03 -6.59 9.80
C ASP A 154 -14.34 -7.90 10.22
N ILE A 155 -14.59 -8.41 11.44
CA ILE A 155 -14.03 -9.69 11.87
C ILE A 155 -14.53 -10.83 10.97
N LEU A 156 -15.81 -10.85 10.61
CA LEU A 156 -16.39 -11.83 9.69
C LEU A 156 -15.79 -11.70 8.27
N LEU A 157 -15.56 -10.48 7.80
CA LEU A 157 -14.98 -10.23 6.47
C LEU A 157 -13.50 -10.58 6.38
N TYR A 158 -12.74 -10.42 7.46
CA TYR A 158 -11.27 -10.49 7.38
C TYR A 158 -10.63 -11.67 8.11
N SER A 159 -11.35 -12.33 9.03
CA SER A 159 -10.72 -13.37 9.84
C SER A 159 -10.19 -14.51 8.96
N ARG A 160 -8.99 -14.95 9.31
CA ARG A 160 -8.28 -16.09 8.68
C ARG A 160 -8.36 -17.36 9.52
N SER A 161 -9.15 -17.36 10.61
CA SER A 161 -9.30 -18.51 11.51
C SER A 161 -10.66 -19.16 11.31
N ALA A 162 -10.68 -20.40 10.81
CA ALA A 162 -11.91 -21.17 10.62
C ALA A 162 -12.70 -21.34 11.93
N LYS A 163 -12.01 -21.65 13.03
CA LYS A 163 -12.60 -21.75 14.37
C LYS A 163 -13.27 -20.45 14.81
N LYS A 164 -12.60 -19.30 14.62
CA LYS A 164 -13.14 -17.98 14.96
C LYS A 164 -14.35 -17.63 14.10
N LEU A 165 -14.26 -17.86 12.79
CA LEU A 165 -15.37 -17.61 11.86
C LEU A 165 -16.61 -18.46 12.20
N LYS A 166 -16.42 -19.75 12.46
CA LYS A 166 -17.50 -20.65 12.89
C LYS A 166 -18.15 -20.15 14.17
N LYS A 167 -17.35 -19.86 15.20
CA LYS A 167 -17.86 -19.36 16.49
C LYS A 167 -18.65 -18.06 16.31
N ILE A 168 -18.08 -17.05 15.66
CA ILE A 168 -18.73 -15.74 15.50
C ILE A 168 -19.98 -15.86 14.62
N SER A 169 -19.97 -16.73 13.60
CA SER A 169 -21.14 -16.92 12.76
C SER A 169 -22.30 -17.60 13.49
N GLN A 170 -22.02 -18.43 14.48
CA GLN A 170 -23.04 -19.01 15.36
C GLN A 170 -23.60 -17.97 16.35
N GLU A 171 -22.74 -17.08 16.86
CA GLU A 171 -23.14 -16.00 17.77
C GLU A 171 -23.92 -14.88 17.05
N TYR A 172 -23.60 -14.60 15.78
CA TYR A 172 -24.16 -13.48 14.99
C TYR A 172 -24.71 -13.92 13.62
N PRO A 173 -25.68 -14.85 13.57
CA PRO A 173 -26.12 -15.48 12.32
C PRO A 173 -26.74 -14.50 11.31
N HIS A 174 -27.47 -13.49 11.80
CA HIS A 174 -28.07 -12.46 10.94
C HIS A 174 -27.00 -11.59 10.26
N GLU A 175 -25.93 -11.25 10.98
CA GLU A 175 -24.84 -10.45 10.41
C GLU A 175 -24.02 -11.28 9.42
N THR A 176 -23.75 -12.55 9.74
CA THR A 176 -23.13 -13.49 8.79
C THR A 176 -23.94 -13.59 7.51
N ALA A 177 -25.27 -13.78 7.60
CA ALA A 177 -26.13 -13.92 6.42
C ALA A 177 -26.04 -12.70 5.49
N LYS A 178 -26.01 -11.48 6.03
CA LYS A 178 -25.84 -10.26 5.23
C LYS A 178 -24.50 -10.22 4.50
N LEU A 179 -23.44 -10.74 5.12
CA LEU A 179 -22.07 -10.62 4.62
C LEU A 179 -21.69 -11.74 3.64
N ILE A 180 -22.49 -12.80 3.51
CA ILE A 180 -22.26 -13.87 2.52
C ILE A 180 -22.10 -13.30 1.10
N LYS A 181 -22.86 -12.26 0.75
CA LYS A 181 -22.77 -11.63 -0.59
C LYS A 181 -21.40 -10.97 -0.86
N TYR A 182 -20.69 -10.56 0.20
CA TYR A 182 -19.35 -9.96 0.10
C TYR A 182 -18.24 -10.98 0.32
N ARG A 183 -18.51 -12.03 1.11
CA ARG A 183 -17.55 -13.10 1.42
C ARG A 183 -18.24 -14.47 1.41
N PRO A 184 -18.38 -15.09 0.23
CA PRO A 184 -19.20 -16.30 0.05
C PRO A 184 -18.85 -17.48 0.96
N LEU A 185 -17.59 -17.62 1.39
CA LEU A 185 -17.17 -18.70 2.30
C LEU A 185 -17.89 -18.69 3.65
N LEU A 186 -18.47 -17.54 4.06
CA LEU A 186 -19.24 -17.45 5.29
C LEU A 186 -20.47 -18.37 5.29
N SER A 187 -20.99 -18.75 4.12
CA SER A 187 -22.06 -19.75 3.99
C SER A 187 -21.67 -21.14 4.53
N LEU A 188 -20.37 -21.44 4.59
CA LEU A 188 -19.83 -22.71 5.09
C LEU A 188 -19.68 -22.74 6.61
N CYS A 189 -19.88 -21.61 7.31
CA CYS A 189 -19.63 -21.52 8.75
C CYS A 189 -20.60 -22.35 9.62
N GLY A 190 -21.72 -22.83 9.04
CA GLY A 190 -22.60 -23.82 9.68
C GLY A 190 -22.09 -25.26 9.60
N GLY A 191 -21.12 -25.55 8.72
CA GLY A 191 -20.60 -26.88 8.43
C GLY A 191 -19.43 -27.33 9.31
N ASN A 192 -18.62 -28.26 8.79
CA ASN A 192 -17.41 -28.71 9.47
C ASN A 192 -16.27 -27.67 9.36
N ILE A 193 -15.22 -27.80 10.17
CA ILE A 193 -14.10 -26.83 10.19
C ILE A 193 -13.23 -26.95 8.93
N GLU A 194 -13.05 -28.17 8.41
CA GLU A 194 -12.19 -28.48 7.26
C GLU A 194 -12.66 -27.80 5.97
N ASP A 195 -13.97 -27.71 5.76
CA ASP A 195 -14.59 -27.01 4.62
C ASP A 195 -14.27 -25.51 4.68
N ILE A 196 -14.30 -24.92 5.87
CA ILE A 196 -13.97 -23.50 6.08
C ILE A 196 -12.47 -23.27 5.83
N GLU A 197 -11.59 -24.15 6.31
CA GLU A 197 -10.14 -24.07 6.09
C GLU A 197 -9.80 -24.17 4.60
N THR A 198 -10.41 -25.13 3.91
CA THR A 198 -10.27 -25.32 2.45
C THR A 198 -10.74 -24.09 1.68
N ALA A 199 -11.87 -23.49 2.08
CA ALA A 199 -12.39 -22.28 1.45
C ALA A 199 -11.50 -21.05 1.73
N LEU A 200 -10.96 -20.92 2.95
CA LEU A 200 -10.01 -19.87 3.30
C LEU A 200 -8.74 -19.96 2.46
N ASP A 201 -8.15 -21.14 2.27
CA ASP A 201 -6.96 -21.29 1.44
C ASP A 201 -7.23 -20.96 -0.04
N ARG A 202 -8.40 -21.36 -0.56
CA ARG A 202 -8.83 -20.99 -1.91
C ARG A 202 -8.97 -19.47 -2.07
N GLU A 203 -9.62 -18.82 -1.11
CA GLU A 203 -9.77 -17.36 -1.08
C GLU A 203 -8.40 -16.66 -1.05
N ARG A 204 -7.45 -17.17 -0.24
CA ARG A 204 -6.06 -16.67 -0.21
C ARG A 204 -5.42 -16.74 -1.59
N ARG A 205 -5.47 -17.91 -2.25
CA ARG A 205 -4.90 -18.10 -3.59
C ARG A 205 -5.54 -17.18 -4.62
N ASN A 206 -6.85 -16.99 -4.56
CA ASN A 206 -7.56 -16.05 -5.43
C ASN A 206 -7.04 -14.61 -5.26
N PHE A 207 -6.82 -14.16 -4.02
CA PHE A 207 -6.23 -12.83 -3.78
C PHE A 207 -4.79 -12.71 -4.28
N MET A 208 -3.99 -13.77 -4.14
CA MET A 208 -2.61 -13.81 -4.67
C MET A 208 -2.62 -13.68 -6.20
N HIS A 209 -3.40 -14.51 -6.90
CA HIS A 209 -3.51 -14.46 -8.37
C HIS A 209 -4.03 -13.10 -8.84
N ALA A 210 -5.08 -12.55 -8.22
CA ALA A 210 -5.58 -11.22 -8.57
C ALA A 210 -4.53 -10.12 -8.39
N ASN A 211 -3.67 -10.23 -7.35
CA ASN A 211 -2.56 -9.29 -7.18
C ASN A 211 -1.45 -9.49 -8.23
N GLU A 212 -1.14 -10.73 -8.59
CA GLU A 212 -0.14 -11.05 -9.63
C GLU A 212 -0.59 -10.53 -11.00
N GLU A 213 -1.84 -10.78 -11.37
CA GLU A 213 -2.42 -10.25 -12.60
C GLU A 213 -2.39 -8.71 -12.62
N ARG A 214 -2.67 -8.08 -11.47
CA ARG A 214 -2.54 -6.62 -11.33
C ARG A 214 -1.11 -6.18 -11.58
N LEU A 215 -0.13 -6.75 -10.87
CA LEU A 215 1.28 -6.37 -11.00
C LEU A 215 1.81 -6.61 -12.41
N LEU A 216 1.42 -7.71 -13.06
CA LEU A 216 1.81 -8.02 -14.43
C LEU A 216 1.39 -6.93 -15.42
N ARG A 217 0.22 -6.31 -15.22
CA ARG A 217 -0.22 -5.18 -16.06
C ARG A 217 0.73 -3.99 -15.95
N TYR A 218 1.13 -3.62 -14.72
CA TYR A 218 2.08 -2.54 -14.49
C TYR A 218 3.48 -2.89 -15.04
N MET A 219 3.95 -4.12 -14.82
CA MET A 219 5.24 -4.58 -15.35
C MET A 219 5.28 -4.51 -16.88
N ASN A 220 4.23 -4.99 -17.56
CA ASN A 220 4.14 -4.93 -19.01
C ASN A 220 4.10 -3.48 -19.49
N ALA A 221 3.30 -2.63 -18.83
CA ALA A 221 3.20 -1.19 -19.15
C ALA A 221 4.51 -0.42 -18.90
N SER A 222 5.37 -0.88 -17.99
CA SER A 222 6.67 -0.26 -17.72
C SER A 222 7.83 -0.83 -18.53
N SER A 223 7.61 -1.83 -19.39
CA SER A 223 8.68 -2.55 -20.07
C SER A 223 9.57 -1.66 -20.96
N GLU A 224 8.98 -0.73 -21.70
CA GLU A 224 9.76 0.25 -22.49
C GLU A 224 10.47 1.27 -21.60
N TRP A 225 9.87 1.64 -20.47
CA TRP A 225 10.50 2.53 -19.49
C TRP A 225 11.72 1.87 -18.82
N GLU A 226 11.60 0.59 -18.48
CA GLU A 226 12.68 -0.22 -17.90
C GLU A 226 13.90 -0.27 -18.82
N LYS A 227 13.70 -0.43 -20.13
CA LYS A 227 14.78 -0.41 -21.13
C LYS A 227 15.54 0.91 -21.18
N GLN A 228 14.87 2.04 -20.94
CA GLN A 228 15.50 3.36 -20.94
C GLN A 228 16.13 3.75 -19.60
N TRP A 229 15.78 3.04 -18.53
CA TRP A 229 16.20 3.41 -17.18
C TRP A 229 17.73 3.52 -16.99
N PRO A 230 18.58 2.65 -17.58
CA PRO A 230 20.03 2.81 -17.47
C PRO A 230 20.56 4.13 -18.02
N ASP A 231 20.04 4.59 -19.17
CA ASP A 231 20.45 5.87 -19.78
C ASP A 231 19.98 7.06 -18.94
N VAL A 232 18.76 6.98 -18.40
CA VAL A 232 18.22 8.00 -17.49
C VAL A 232 19.06 8.09 -16.22
N LEU A 233 19.49 6.97 -15.64
CA LEU A 233 20.37 6.96 -14.47
C LEU A 233 21.73 7.61 -14.75
N LEU A 234 22.28 7.43 -15.95
CA LEU A 234 23.52 8.10 -16.37
C LEU A 234 23.31 9.60 -16.51
N GLU A 235 22.20 10.01 -17.12
CA GLU A 235 21.85 11.41 -17.36
C GLU A 235 21.67 12.18 -16.04
N ILE A 236 20.96 11.62 -15.06
CA ILE A 236 20.68 12.30 -13.79
C ILE A 236 21.81 12.20 -12.75
N LYS A 237 22.90 11.50 -13.08
CA LYS A 237 23.99 11.21 -12.12
C LYS A 237 24.62 12.50 -11.61
N GLY A 238 24.64 12.65 -10.28
CA GLY A 238 25.25 13.81 -9.61
C GLY A 238 24.38 15.08 -9.62
N MET A 239 23.17 15.02 -10.18
CA MET A 239 22.21 16.13 -10.10
C MET A 239 21.52 16.18 -8.75
N SER A 240 20.98 17.35 -8.40
CA SER A 240 20.03 17.46 -7.28
C SER A 240 18.76 16.66 -7.58
N LEU A 241 18.05 16.21 -6.55
CA LEU A 241 16.85 15.39 -6.74
C LEU A 241 15.77 16.14 -7.55
N ILE A 242 15.59 17.44 -7.33
CA ILE A 242 14.63 18.26 -8.07
C ILE A 242 15.02 18.37 -9.54
N ALA A 243 16.31 18.53 -9.85
CA ALA A 243 16.79 18.56 -11.23
C ALA A 243 16.62 17.20 -11.92
N ALA A 244 17.02 16.12 -11.24
CA ALA A 244 16.84 14.74 -11.70
C ALA A 244 15.36 14.42 -11.96
N HIS A 245 14.45 14.86 -11.07
CA HIS A 245 13.02 14.66 -11.21
C HIS A 245 12.46 15.26 -12.51
N LYS A 246 12.89 16.48 -12.89
CA LYS A 246 12.46 17.10 -14.17
C LYS A 246 12.85 16.27 -15.38
N ILE A 247 14.06 15.70 -15.37
CA ILE A 247 14.53 14.82 -16.45
C ILE A 247 13.72 13.52 -16.46
N ILE A 248 13.52 12.89 -15.30
CA ILE A 248 12.72 11.66 -15.17
C ILE A 248 11.30 11.86 -15.69
N VAL A 249 10.63 12.97 -15.32
CA VAL A 249 9.28 13.29 -15.83
C VAL A 249 9.30 13.43 -17.35
N LYS A 250 10.23 14.21 -17.90
CA LYS A 250 10.35 14.42 -19.35
C LYS A 250 10.64 13.12 -20.10
N ARG A 251 11.48 12.25 -19.55
CA ARG A 251 11.87 10.96 -20.15
C ARG A 251 10.77 9.91 -20.03
N ALA A 252 9.97 9.94 -18.97
CA ALA A 252 8.84 9.03 -18.81
C ALA A 252 7.65 9.43 -19.68
N GLU A 253 7.50 10.73 -19.99
CA GLU A 253 6.41 11.24 -20.82
C GLU A 253 6.45 10.62 -22.24
N GLY A 254 5.33 10.02 -22.64
CA GLY A 254 5.21 9.31 -23.93
C GLY A 254 5.76 7.88 -23.94
N ILE A 255 6.41 7.43 -22.87
CA ILE A 255 6.98 6.07 -22.75
C ILE A 255 6.28 5.27 -21.65
N LEU A 256 6.12 5.85 -20.47
CA LEU A 256 5.39 5.26 -19.35
C LEU A 256 3.94 5.79 -19.37
N PRO A 257 2.92 4.93 -19.53
CA PRO A 257 1.55 5.42 -19.61
C PRO A 257 1.09 5.97 -18.25
N PHE A 258 0.35 7.08 -18.26
CA PHE A 258 -0.17 7.68 -17.03
C PHE A 258 -1.15 6.76 -16.31
N GLN A 259 -1.94 5.98 -17.06
CA GLN A 259 -2.90 5.01 -16.51
C GLN A 259 -2.60 3.62 -17.07
N VAL A 260 -2.70 2.61 -16.22
CA VAL A 260 -2.69 1.20 -16.64
C VAL A 260 -4.14 0.78 -16.81
N LEU A 261 -4.57 0.57 -18.06
CA LEU A 261 -5.95 0.21 -18.37
C LEU A 261 -6.36 -1.04 -17.58
N GLU A 262 -7.45 -0.93 -16.83
CA GLU A 262 -8.13 -2.10 -16.30
C GLU A 262 -8.76 -2.85 -17.48
N ARG A 263 -8.69 -4.19 -17.47
CA ARG A 263 -9.58 -4.94 -18.37
C ARG A 263 -10.99 -4.54 -17.96
N LYS A 264 -11.78 -4.06 -18.92
CA LYS A 264 -13.24 -4.09 -18.76
C LYS A 264 -13.59 -5.56 -18.52
N GLU A 265 -14.01 -5.86 -17.29
CA GLU A 265 -14.63 -7.15 -16.95
C GLU A 265 -15.92 -7.32 -17.76
#